data_AF-A0A951BXV6-F1
#
_entry.id   AF-A0A951BXV6-F1
#
_cell.length_a   1.000
_cell.length_b   1.000
_cell.length_c   1.000
_cell.angle_alpha   90.00
_cell.angle_beta   90.00
_cell.angle_gamma   90.00
#
_symmetry.space_group_name_H-M   'P 1'
#
loop_
_entity.id
_entity.type
_entity.pdbx_description
1 polymer ?
#
loop_
_entity_poly.entity_id
_entity_poly.type
_entity_poly.pdbx_seq_one_letter_code
_entity_poly.pdbx_strand_id
1 'polypeptide(L)' 'MSPSEGVFRSKVFPGLWLDQRAFWNNDLTAILARLEQGLQSAEFQQFHENRQRP' A
#
# COMPACT_ATOMS: atom_id res chain seq x y z
N MET A 1 -22.83 -6.93 -0.97
CA MET A 1 -21.79 -5.87 -0.97
C MET A 1 -20.46 -6.59 -0.92
N SER A 2 -19.80 -6.77 -2.06
CA SER A 2 -18.51 -7.47 -2.10
C SER A 2 -17.57 -6.75 -1.14
N PRO A 3 -16.93 -7.44 -0.18
CA PRO A 3 -16.04 -6.79 0.77
C PRO A 3 -14.93 -6.15 -0.05
N SER A 4 -15.04 -4.84 -0.24
CA SER A 4 -14.02 -4.04 -0.90
C SER A 4 -12.72 -4.39 -0.19
N GLU A 5 -11.82 -4.99 -0.96
CA GLU A 5 -10.60 -5.65 -0.53
C GLU A 5 -9.98 -4.82 0.60
N GLY A 6 -9.94 -5.37 1.82
CA GLY A 6 -9.71 -4.64 3.08
C GLY A 6 -8.31 -4.06 3.19
N VAL A 7 -7.93 -3.18 2.27
CA VAL A 7 -6.60 -2.64 2.07
C VAL A 7 -6.77 -1.15 1.85
N PHE A 8 -6.37 -0.37 2.84
CA PHE A 8 -6.30 1.06 2.72
C PHE A 8 -5.08 1.45 1.89
N ARG A 9 -5.29 2.31 0.88
CA ARG A 9 -4.20 2.86 0.05
C ARG A 9 -4.07 4.35 0.35
N SER A 10 -2.84 4.81 0.59
CA SER A 10 -2.58 6.23 0.79
C SER A 10 -2.71 7.00 -0.51
N LYS A 11 -3.46 8.11 -0.47
CA LYS A 11 -3.60 9.04 -1.62
C LYS A 11 -2.40 9.95 -1.82
N VAL A 12 -1.60 10.15 -0.77
CA VAL A 12 -0.43 11.05 -0.77
C VAL A 12 0.85 10.29 -1.04
N PHE A 13 0.91 9.04 -0.58
CA PHE A 13 2.06 8.14 -0.76
C PHE A 13 1.60 6.90 -1.54
N PRO A 14 1.61 6.95 -2.88
CA PRO A 14 1.30 5.78 -3.68
C PRO A 14 2.25 4.63 -3.30
N GLY A 15 1.70 3.42 -3.22
CA GLY A 15 2.42 2.24 -2.70
C GLY A 15 2.42 2.06 -1.18
N LEU A 16 1.96 3.04 -0.38
CA LEU A 16 1.68 2.82 1.04
C LEU A 16 0.31 2.16 1.18
N TRP A 17 0.33 0.83 1.27
CA TRP A 17 -0.85 0.00 1.44
C TRP A 17 -0.89 -0.59 2.85
N LEU A 18 -2.07 -0.65 3.45
CA LEU A 18 -2.29 -1.12 4.80
C LEU A 18 -3.45 -2.09 4.83
N ASP A 19 -3.20 -3.33 5.28
CA ASP A 19 -4.26 -4.31 5.45
C ASP A 19 -5.10 -3.97 6.69
N GLN A 20 -6.40 -3.76 6.48
CA GLN A 20 -7.36 -3.38 7.50
C GLN A 20 -7.47 -4.45 8.58
N ARG A 21 -7.47 -5.74 8.23
CA ARG A 21 -7.63 -6.82 9.20
C ARG A 21 -6.36 -6.98 10.02
N ALA A 22 -5.21 -6.95 9.37
CA ALA A 22 -3.90 -7.00 10.02
C ALA A 22 -3.72 -5.83 10.99
N PHE A 23 -4.18 -4.63 10.62
CA PHE A 23 -4.18 -3.47 11.51
C PHE A 23 -5.00 -3.70 12.78
N TRP A 24 -6.25 -4.16 12.66
CA TRP A 24 -7.09 -4.44 13.82
C TRP A 24 -6.59 -5.62 14.67
N ASN A 25 -5.94 -6.60 14.04
CA ASN A 25 -5.36 -7.75 14.72
C ASN A 25 -3.95 -7.49 15.26
N ASN A 26 -3.39 -6.29 15.04
CA ASN A 26 -2.03 -5.92 15.38
C ASN A 26 -0.97 -6.88 14.78
N ASP A 27 -1.26 -7.44 13.61
CA ASP A 27 -0.40 -8.34 12.85
C ASP A 27 0.55 -7.53 11.98
N LEU A 28 1.68 -7.16 12.57
CA LEU A 28 2.69 -6.34 11.89
C LEU A 28 3.28 -7.06 10.67
N THR A 29 3.38 -8.38 10.69
CA THR A 29 3.91 -9.17 9.57
C THR A 29 3.03 -9.02 8.34
N ALA A 30 1.71 -9.14 8.51
CA ALA A 30 0.76 -8.95 7.42
C ALA A 30 0.69 -7.48 6.96
N ILE A 31 0.84 -6.51 7.87
CA ILE A 31 0.94 -5.08 7.49
C ILE A 31 2.18 -4.84 6.62
N LEU A 32 3.35 -5.34 7.03
CA LEU A 32 4.60 -5.17 6.29
C LEU A 32 4.56 -5.86 4.94
N ALA A 33 4.05 -7.10 4.88
CA ALA A 33 3.88 -7.81 3.62
C ALA A 33 2.98 -7.02 2.65
N ARG A 34 1.92 -6.37 3.16
CA ARG A 34 1.04 -5.54 2.34
C ARG A 34 1.71 -4.25 1.88
N LEU A 35 2.53 -3.64 2.72
CA LEU A 35 3.35 -2.49 2.36
C LEU A 35 4.34 -2.85 1.25
N GLU A 36 5.06 -3.96 1.38
CA GLU A 36 6.00 -4.42 0.36
C GLU A 36 5.33 -4.65 -0.99
N GLN A 37 4.12 -5.23 -0.99
CA GLN A 37 3.32 -5.36 -2.22
C GLN A 37 3.00 -4.00 -2.85
N GLY A 38 2.68 -2.99 -2.03
CA GLY A 38 2.41 -1.65 -2.51
C GLY A 38 3.66 -0.95 -3.06
N LEU A 39 4.81 -1.14 -2.43
CA LEU A 39 6.10 -0.63 -2.92
C LEU A 39 6.54 -1.29 -4.23
N GLN A 40 6.17 -2.55 -4.46
CA GLN A 40 6.41 -3.26 -5.72
C GLN A 40 5.38 -2.92 -6.81
N SER A 41 4.32 -2.20 -6.46
CA SER A 41 3.27 -1.86 -7.42
C SER A 41 3.71 -0.79 -8.42
N ALA A 42 3.09 -0.80 -9.60
CA ALA A 42 3.31 0.21 -10.63
C ALA A 42 3.03 1.63 -10.13
N GLU A 43 2.10 1.82 -9.18
CA GLU A 43 1.78 3.13 -8.60
C GLU A 43 3.00 3.75 -7.88
N PHE A 44 3.78 2.93 -7.16
CA PHE A 44 5.00 3.38 -6.50
C PHE A 44 6.12 3.66 -7.51
N GLN A 45 6.25 2.81 -8.54
CA GLN A 45 7.23 3.02 -9.62
C GLN A 45 6.98 4.34 -10.36
N GLN A 46 5.72 4.59 -10.74
CA GLN A 46 5.32 5.84 -11.41
C GLN A 46 5.54 7.08 -10.53
N PHE A 47 5.35 6.96 -9.21
CA PHE A 47 5.67 8.04 -8.28
C PHE A 47 7.17 8.34 -8.23
N HIS A 48 8.00 7.31 -8.29
CA HIS A 48 9.46 7.46 -8.33
C HIS A 48 9.92 8.11 -9.65
N GLU A 49 9.32 7.72 -10.78
CA GLU A 49 9.58 8.32 -12.10
C GLU A 49 9.16 9.80 -12.15
N ASN A 50 8.00 10.16 -11.59
CA ASN A 50 7.55 11.55 -11.55
C ASN A 50 8.42 12.44 -10.64
N ARG A 51 9.04 11.89 -9.59
CA ARG A 51 9.98 12.63 -8.72
C ARG A 51 11.38 12.79 -9.32
N GLN A 52 11.74 12.02 -10.34
CA GLN A 52 13.05 12.11 -11.00
C GLN A 52 13.04 13.00 -12.24
N ARG A 53 11.89 13.56 -12.64
CA ARG A 53 11.85 14.59 -13.68
C ARG A 53 12.35 15.93 -13.11
N PRO A 54 13.33 16.59 -13.77
CA PRO A 54 13.86 17.88 -13.35
C PRO A 54 12.81 19.00 -13.45
#